data_AF-A0A2I8DFZ0-F1
#
_entry.id   AF-A0A2I8DFZ0-F1
#
_cell.length_a   1.000
_cell.length_b   1.000
_cell.length_c   1.000
_cell.angle_alpha   90.00
_cell.angle_beta   90.00
_cell.angle_gamma   90.00
#
_symmetry.space_group_name_H-M   'P 1'
#
loop_
_entity.id
_entity.type
_entity.pdbx_description
1 polymer ?
#
loop_
_entity_poly.entity_id
_entity_poly.type
_entity_poly.pdbx_seq_one_letter_code
_entity_poly.pdbx_strand_id
1 'polypeptide(L)'
;MSASATPPASLTRFSSAELDMLAKTADALSAFLGKPVLAEVVLGEEGTEWVTFGVPLDEKAEADESQVHVQLGGPGARLLGNRGGLPPADDDTYDCLYLWAIQITLGEGERFVKLDHDGEESAWSDSLEDVLPFALSEDPDLAQDDEDEEDEDDEDDDAADGEHRH
;
A
#
# COMPACT_ATOMS: atom_id res chain seq x y z
N MET A 1 34.42 28.41 -5.05
CA MET A 1 34.75 27.02 -5.39
C MET A 1 33.43 26.26 -5.48
N SER A 2 32.82 26.19 -6.66
CA SER A 2 31.53 25.50 -6.84
C SER A 2 31.80 24.04 -7.20
N ALA A 3 31.78 23.17 -6.20
CA ALA A 3 31.65 21.74 -6.46
C ALA A 3 30.16 21.48 -6.72
N SER A 4 29.74 21.49 -7.99
CA SER A 4 28.52 20.79 -8.40
C SER A 4 28.79 19.30 -8.28
N ALA A 5 28.81 18.80 -7.05
CA ALA A 5 28.70 17.38 -6.80
C ALA A 5 27.22 17.05 -6.92
N THR A 6 26.72 16.89 -8.16
CA THR A 6 25.43 16.25 -8.37
C THR A 6 25.54 14.87 -7.72
N PRO A 7 24.75 14.57 -6.67
CA PRO A 7 24.78 13.26 -6.06
C PRO A 7 24.48 12.19 -7.13
N PRO A 8 25.13 11.02 -7.07
CA PRO A 8 24.88 9.96 -8.03
C PRO A 8 23.39 9.61 -8.05
N ALA A 9 22.83 9.38 -9.24
CA ALA A 9 21.40 9.09 -9.41
C ALA A 9 20.93 7.87 -8.60
N SER A 10 21.83 6.96 -8.24
CA SER A 10 21.57 5.82 -7.35
C SER A 10 21.23 6.22 -5.91
N LEU A 11 21.59 7.43 -5.47
CA LEU A 11 21.22 7.96 -4.15
C LEU A 11 19.94 8.79 -4.20
N THR A 12 19.57 9.34 -5.35
CA THR A 12 18.37 10.17 -5.51
C THR A 12 17.19 9.46 -6.14
N ARG A 13 17.35 8.20 -6.56
CA ARG A 13 16.31 7.42 -7.25
C ARG A 13 16.13 6.06 -6.62
N PHE A 14 14.94 5.52 -6.76
CA PHE A 14 14.67 4.14 -6.37
C PHE A 14 15.33 3.19 -7.36
N SER A 15 16.00 2.18 -6.84
CA SER A 15 16.50 1.04 -7.61
C SER A 15 15.34 0.17 -8.10
N SER A 16 15.59 -0.68 -9.10
CA SER A 16 14.56 -1.59 -9.60
C SER A 16 14.02 -2.51 -8.49
N ALA A 17 14.91 -3.02 -7.62
CA ALA A 17 14.51 -3.84 -6.47
C ALA A 17 13.63 -3.07 -5.48
N GLU A 18 13.94 -1.80 -5.21
CA GLU A 18 13.14 -0.94 -4.33
C GLU A 18 11.75 -0.67 -4.95
N LEU A 19 11.68 -0.43 -6.26
CA LEU A 19 10.42 -0.26 -6.98
C LEU A 19 9.56 -1.53 -6.98
N ASP A 20 10.18 -2.70 -7.14
CA ASP A 20 9.51 -4.00 -7.04
C ASP A 20 8.95 -4.22 -5.61
N MET A 21 9.66 -3.78 -4.57
CA MET A 21 9.17 -3.84 -3.18
C MET A 21 7.99 -2.89 -2.94
N LEU A 22 8.05 -1.66 -3.47
CA LEU A 22 6.95 -0.70 -3.40
C LEU A 22 5.70 -1.22 -4.13
N ALA A 23 5.90 -1.80 -5.31
CA ALA A 23 4.85 -2.45 -6.10
C ALA A 23 4.16 -3.58 -5.32
N LYS A 24 4.94 -4.49 -4.72
CA LYS A 24 4.40 -5.57 -3.89
C LYS A 24 3.67 -5.04 -2.65
N THR A 25 4.17 -3.97 -2.03
CA THR A 25 3.50 -3.30 -0.91
C THR A 25 2.14 -2.73 -1.32
N ALA A 26 2.05 -2.08 -2.49
CA ALA A 26 0.78 -1.58 -3.03
C ALA A 26 -0.22 -2.71 -3.29
N ASP A 27 0.25 -3.82 -3.85
CA ASP A 27 -0.58 -4.99 -4.11
C ASP A 27 -1.05 -5.66 -2.80
N ALA A 28 -0.17 -5.78 -1.80
CA ALA A 28 -0.51 -6.31 -0.49
C ALA A 28 -1.53 -5.41 0.24
N LEU A 29 -1.34 -4.09 0.20
CA LEU A 29 -2.32 -3.13 0.71
C LEU A 29 -3.66 -3.25 -0.03
N SER A 30 -3.63 -3.47 -1.33
CA SER A 30 -4.86 -3.63 -2.11
C SER A 30 -5.65 -4.86 -1.67
N ALA A 31 -4.95 -5.98 -1.46
CA ALA A 31 -5.54 -7.21 -0.95
C ALA A 31 -6.05 -7.04 0.50
N PHE A 32 -5.27 -6.38 1.36
CA PHE A 32 -5.60 -6.16 2.77
C PHE A 32 -6.81 -5.23 2.97
N LEU A 33 -6.86 -4.11 2.24
CA LEU A 33 -7.95 -3.14 2.33
C LEU A 33 -9.19 -3.57 1.53
N GLY A 34 -9.06 -4.56 0.63
CA GLY A 34 -10.09 -4.95 -0.32
C GLY A 34 -10.43 -3.84 -1.34
N LYS A 35 -9.54 -2.86 -1.50
CA LYS A 35 -9.69 -1.71 -2.41
C LYS A 35 -8.45 -1.58 -3.27
N PRO A 36 -8.54 -1.10 -4.52
CA PRO A 36 -7.36 -0.85 -5.32
C PRO A 36 -6.46 0.21 -4.65
N VAL A 37 -5.15 -0.02 -4.61
CA VAL A 37 -4.15 0.94 -4.14
C VAL A 37 -3.21 1.25 -5.29
N LEU A 38 -2.99 2.54 -5.52
CA LEU A 38 -2.07 3.05 -6.51
C LEU A 38 -0.82 3.55 -5.81
N ALA A 39 0.34 3.16 -6.33
CA ALA A 39 1.63 3.70 -5.91
C ALA A 39 2.24 4.45 -7.10
N GLU A 40 2.46 5.74 -6.99
CA GLU A 40 3.05 6.55 -8.05
C GLU A 40 4.43 7.05 -7.65
N VAL A 41 5.42 6.89 -8.53
CA VAL A 41 6.75 7.49 -8.35
C VAL A 41 6.82 8.81 -9.09
N VAL A 42 7.13 9.86 -8.35
CA VAL A 42 7.31 11.22 -8.86
C VAL A 42 8.76 11.64 -8.60
N LEU A 43 9.24 12.62 -9.35
CA LEU A 43 10.52 13.28 -9.07
C LEU A 43 10.23 14.59 -8.34
N GLY A 44 10.71 14.72 -7.11
CA GLY A 44 10.62 15.95 -6.32
C GLY A 44 11.50 17.08 -6.87
N GLU A 45 11.25 18.30 -6.37
CA GLU A 45 11.94 19.51 -6.83
C GLU A 45 13.46 19.49 -6.56
N GLU A 46 13.90 18.75 -5.54
CA GLU A 46 15.31 18.56 -5.19
C GLU A 46 16.02 17.53 -6.10
N GLY A 47 15.29 16.90 -7.01
CA GLY A 47 15.79 15.85 -7.90
C GLY A 47 15.88 14.47 -7.24
N THR A 48 15.23 14.30 -6.09
CA THR A 48 15.00 13.01 -5.42
C THR A 48 13.66 12.42 -5.79
N GLU A 49 13.58 11.11 -5.97
CA GLU A 49 12.32 10.42 -6.20
C GLU A 49 11.56 10.22 -4.89
N TRP A 50 10.24 10.28 -5.00
CA TRP A 50 9.33 9.97 -3.91
C TRP A 50 8.17 9.16 -4.47
N VAL A 51 7.61 8.29 -3.64
CA VAL A 51 6.49 7.42 -4.00
C VAL A 51 5.29 7.79 -3.13
N THR A 52 4.15 8.00 -3.78
CA THR A 52 2.90 8.33 -3.12
C THR A 52 1.95 7.15 -3.23
N PHE A 53 1.36 6.74 -2.11
CA PHE A 53 0.34 5.71 -2.05
C PHE A 53 -1.03 6.36 -1.87
N GLY A 54 -1.97 5.98 -2.73
CA GLY A 54 -3.34 6.45 -2.65
C GLY A 54 -4.36 5.41 -3.08
N VAL A 55 -5.56 5.51 -2.52
CA VAL A 55 -6.71 4.66 -2.90
C VAL A 55 -7.60 5.47 -3.83
N PRO A 56 -7.83 5.05 -5.08
CA PRO A 56 -8.74 5.76 -5.95
C PRO A 56 -10.14 5.74 -5.36
N LEU A 57 -10.73 6.92 -5.26
CA LEU A 57 -12.08 7.12 -4.80
C LEU A 57 -13.03 6.92 -5.98
N ASP A 58 -14.14 6.22 -5.72
CA ASP A 58 -15.24 6.19 -6.66
C ASP A 58 -15.83 7.59 -6.81
N GLU A 59 -16.22 7.99 -8.03
CA GLU A 59 -16.90 9.27 -8.32
C GLU A 59 -18.21 9.46 -7.54
N LYS A 60 -18.70 8.41 -6.87
CA LYS A 60 -19.91 8.39 -6.04
C LYS A 60 -19.62 8.38 -4.54
N ALA A 61 -18.36 8.27 -4.13
CA ALA A 61 -17.98 8.37 -2.73
C ALA A 61 -18.08 9.85 -2.31
N GLU A 62 -18.65 10.12 -1.15
CA GLU A 62 -18.65 11.49 -0.62
C GLU A 62 -17.21 11.87 -0.32
N ALA A 63 -16.74 12.96 -0.93
CA ALA A 63 -15.43 13.51 -0.66
C ALA A 63 -15.42 13.99 0.79
N ASP A 64 -14.62 13.33 1.63
CA ASP A 64 -14.36 13.80 2.97
C ASP A 64 -13.33 14.93 2.88
N GLU A 65 -13.79 16.18 2.96
CA GLU A 65 -12.93 17.37 2.90
C GLU A 65 -11.87 17.42 4.02
N SER A 66 -11.99 16.56 5.05
CA SER A 66 -10.95 16.42 6.08
C SER A 66 -9.79 15.53 5.66
N GLN A 67 -9.93 14.77 4.57
CA GLN A 67 -8.91 13.88 4.07
C GLN A 67 -8.13 14.49 2.90
N VAL A 68 -6.82 14.24 2.84
CA VAL A 68 -5.98 14.72 1.76
C VAL A 68 -6.27 13.91 0.49
N HIS A 69 -6.68 14.58 -0.58
CA HIS A 69 -6.90 13.95 -1.88
C HIS A 69 -5.73 14.29 -2.82
N VAL A 70 -5.24 13.30 -3.53
CA VAL A 70 -4.17 13.40 -4.51
C VAL A 70 -4.61 12.79 -5.83
N GLN A 71 -4.31 13.48 -6.92
CA GLN A 71 -4.54 12.94 -8.25
C GLN A 71 -3.33 12.10 -8.65
N LEU A 72 -3.55 10.80 -8.84
CA LEU A 72 -2.53 9.85 -9.29
C LEU A 72 -2.88 9.36 -10.70
N GLY A 73 -1.86 9.09 -11.50
CA GLY A 73 -2.01 8.70 -12.90
C GLY A 73 -1.94 9.89 -13.87
N GLY A 74 -2.36 9.64 -15.10
CA GLY A 74 -2.24 10.57 -16.20
C GLY A 74 -0.95 10.45 -17.02
N PRO A 75 -0.78 11.31 -18.04
CA PRO A 75 0.27 11.17 -19.04
C PRO A 75 1.67 11.38 -18.44
N GLY A 76 2.45 10.30 -18.40
CA GLY A 76 3.81 10.31 -17.84
C GLY A 76 3.89 9.94 -16.36
N ALA A 77 2.77 9.56 -15.74
CA ALA A 77 2.76 8.98 -14.40
C ALA A 77 3.49 7.64 -14.37
N ARG A 78 4.29 7.41 -13.33
CA ARG A 78 5.03 6.17 -13.11
C ARG A 78 4.36 5.35 -12.01
N LEU A 79 3.24 4.74 -12.36
CA LEU A 79 2.50 3.86 -11.45
C LEU A 79 3.23 2.52 -11.28
N LEU A 80 3.27 2.02 -10.05
CA LEU A 80 3.87 0.76 -9.63
C LEU A 80 2.80 -0.24 -9.21
N GLY A 81 3.14 -1.53 -9.28
CA GLY A 81 2.26 -2.63 -8.87
C GLY A 81 1.21 -2.98 -9.92
N ASN A 82 0.25 -3.82 -9.52
CA ASN A 82 -0.86 -4.27 -10.34
C ASN A 82 -2.09 -3.35 -10.24
N ARG A 83 -1.97 -2.19 -9.57
CA ARG A 83 -3.05 -1.21 -9.41
C ARG A 83 -4.30 -1.81 -8.75
N GLY A 84 -4.12 -2.84 -7.91
CA GLY A 84 -5.21 -3.61 -7.33
C GLY A 84 -6.19 -4.23 -8.34
N GLY A 85 -5.74 -4.51 -9.56
CA GLY A 85 -6.58 -5.06 -10.63
C GLY A 85 -7.34 -4.03 -11.46
N LEU A 86 -7.07 -2.73 -11.30
CA LEU A 86 -7.63 -1.69 -12.18
C LEU A 86 -7.13 -1.87 -13.62
N PRO A 87 -7.98 -1.58 -14.63
CA PRO A 87 -7.57 -1.66 -16.02
C PRO A 87 -6.40 -0.70 -16.28
N PRO A 88 -5.46 -1.06 -17.17
CA PRO A 88 -4.39 -0.17 -17.58
C PRO A 88 -5.00 0.96 -18.41
N ALA A 89 -5.37 2.04 -17.73
CA ALA A 89 -5.57 3.32 -18.37
C ALA A 89 -4.25 4.08 -18.26
N ASP A 90 -3.49 4.06 -19.36
CA ASP A 90 -2.19 4.71 -19.47
C ASP A 90 -2.26 6.25 -19.43
N ASP A 91 -3.46 6.83 -19.41
CA ASP A 91 -3.67 8.30 -19.47
C ASP A 91 -4.82 8.81 -18.57
N ASP A 92 -5.49 7.94 -17.82
CA ASP A 92 -6.55 8.40 -16.89
C ASP A 92 -5.93 8.87 -15.57
N THR A 93 -6.38 10.03 -15.12
CA THR A 93 -6.10 10.57 -13.79
C THR A 93 -7.17 10.08 -12.83
N TYR A 94 -6.75 9.52 -11.70
CA TYR A 94 -7.62 9.03 -10.65
C TYR A 94 -7.57 9.97 -9.47
N ASP A 95 -8.72 10.42 -8.98
CA ASP A 95 -8.80 11.07 -7.68
C ASP A 95 -8.61 10.02 -6.60
N CYS A 96 -7.52 10.12 -5.85
CA CYS A 96 -7.13 9.15 -4.85
C CYS A 96 -7.09 9.79 -3.48
N LEU A 97 -7.63 9.08 -2.49
CA LEU A 97 -7.38 9.38 -1.10
C LEU A 97 -5.90 9.13 -0.81
N TYR A 98 -5.18 10.16 -0.39
CA TYR A 98 -3.80 10.07 0.03
C TYR A 98 -3.70 9.24 1.31
N LEU A 99 -2.83 8.23 1.29
CA LEU A 99 -2.60 7.39 2.46
C LEU A 99 -1.31 7.76 3.17
N TRP A 100 -0.20 7.78 2.43
CA TRP A 100 1.15 8.06 2.91
C TRP A 100 2.10 8.14 1.72
N ALA A 101 3.33 8.61 1.95
CA ALA A 101 4.36 8.64 0.93
C ALA A 101 5.73 8.24 1.50
N ILE A 102 6.66 7.89 0.62
CA ILE A 102 8.08 7.76 0.97
C ILE A 102 8.88 8.67 0.07
N GLN A 103 9.66 9.56 0.68
CA GLN A 103 10.60 10.42 -0.01
C GLN A 103 12.03 9.91 0.16
N ILE A 104 12.80 9.97 -0.92
CA ILE A 104 14.24 9.80 -0.84
C ILE A 104 14.88 11.11 -0.38
N THR A 105 15.73 11.04 0.63
CA THR A 105 16.55 12.18 1.07
C THR A 105 18.03 11.89 0.89
N LEU A 106 18.83 12.96 0.94
CA LEU A 106 20.30 12.91 0.88
C LEU A 106 20.93 12.98 2.28
N GLY A 107 20.13 12.79 3.33
CA GLY A 107 20.61 12.76 4.71
C GLY A 107 21.44 11.52 5.01
N GLU A 108 22.41 11.66 5.91
CA GLU A 108 23.25 10.54 6.35
C GLU A 108 22.48 9.72 7.40
N GLY A 109 22.05 8.51 7.04
CA GLY A 109 21.28 7.63 7.94
C GLY A 109 19.76 7.63 7.72
N GLU A 110 19.27 8.42 6.76
CA GLU A 110 17.83 8.71 6.59
C GLU A 110 17.43 8.72 5.11
N ARG A 111 18.01 7.82 4.32
CA ARG A 111 17.79 7.76 2.86
C ARG A 111 16.31 7.69 2.49
N PHE A 112 15.48 7.00 3.27
CA PHE A 112 14.04 6.89 3.07
C PHE A 112 13.30 7.53 4.24
N VAL A 113 12.49 8.54 3.95
CA VAL A 113 11.61 9.21 4.91
C VAL A 113 10.17 8.90 4.56
N LYS A 114 9.44 8.33 5.50
CA LYS A 114 8.02 8.06 5.38
C LYS A 114 7.23 9.27 5.88
N LEU A 115 6.33 9.73 5.03
CA LEU A 115 5.32 10.72 5.33
C LEU A 115 4.01 10.00 5.65
N ASP A 116 3.29 10.41 6.69
CA ASP A 116 1.96 9.89 7.02
C ASP A 116 0.86 10.50 6.12
N HIS A 117 -0.40 10.27 6.47
CA HIS A 117 -1.58 10.79 5.76
C HIS A 117 -1.76 12.32 5.81
N ASP A 118 -1.04 13.03 6.68
CA ASP A 118 -1.02 14.50 6.72
C ASP A 118 0.16 15.05 5.89
N GLY A 119 1.04 14.17 5.41
CA GLY A 119 2.29 14.53 4.77
C GLY A 119 3.38 14.89 5.79
N GLU A 120 3.20 14.55 7.06
CA GLU A 120 4.18 14.77 8.11
C GLU A 120 5.15 13.58 8.23
N GLU A 121 6.41 13.87 8.57
CA GLU A 121 7.44 12.87 8.73
C GLU A 121 7.12 11.94 9.92
N SER A 122 6.84 10.69 9.62
CA SER A 122 6.44 9.68 10.61
C SER A 122 7.59 8.72 10.96
N ALA A 123 8.45 8.40 9.98
CA ALA A 123 9.59 7.51 10.17
C ALA A 123 10.71 7.78 9.15
N TRP A 124 11.95 7.40 9.47
CA TRP A 124 13.09 7.45 8.54
C TRP A 124 14.01 6.25 8.73
N SER A 125 14.63 5.76 7.65
CA SER A 125 15.65 4.70 7.68
C SER A 125 16.57 4.75 6.45
N ASP A 126 17.71 4.07 6.52
CA ASP A 126 18.56 3.76 5.36
C ASP A 126 17.99 2.66 4.47
N SER A 127 17.14 1.78 5.02
CA SER A 127 16.56 0.65 4.30
C SER A 127 15.06 0.85 4.10
N LEU A 128 14.59 0.61 2.88
CA LEU A 128 13.18 0.76 2.54
C LEU A 128 12.30 -0.19 3.37
N GLU A 129 12.76 -1.42 3.63
CA GLU A 129 12.03 -2.43 4.41
C GLU A 129 11.66 -1.99 5.82
N ASP A 130 12.48 -1.13 6.45
CA ASP A 130 12.24 -0.65 7.82
C ASP A 130 11.12 0.40 7.90
N VAL A 131 10.85 1.12 6.80
CA VAL A 131 9.80 2.14 6.74
C VAL A 131 8.49 1.60 6.17
N LEU A 132 8.52 0.46 5.49
CA LEU A 132 7.32 -0.15 4.92
C LEU A 132 6.41 -0.73 6.03
N PRO A 133 5.07 -0.55 5.91
CA PRO A 133 4.13 -1.08 6.89
C PRO A 133 4.08 -2.62 6.92
N PHE A 134 4.44 -3.26 5.81
CA PHE A 134 4.67 -4.70 5.73
C PHE A 134 6.15 -4.84 5.37
N ALA A 135 6.98 -5.13 6.36
CA ALA A 135 8.24 -5.78 6.03
C ALA A 135 7.85 -7.09 5.35
N LEU A 136 7.93 -7.15 4.02
CA LEU A 136 7.95 -8.39 3.26
C LEU A 136 9.29 -9.09 3.54
N SER A 137 9.64 -9.23 4.82
CA SER A 137 10.45 -10.34 5.26
C SER A 137 9.70 -11.57 4.77
N GLU A 138 10.37 -12.40 3.97
CA GLU A 138 9.93 -13.77 3.74
C GLU A 138 9.95 -14.51 5.09
N ASP A 139 9.06 -14.15 6.01
CA ASP A 139 8.65 -14.97 7.13
C ASP A 139 7.37 -15.68 6.65
N PRO A 140 7.48 -16.93 6.15
CA PRO A 140 6.33 -17.71 5.71
C PRO A 140 5.34 -18.07 6.84
N ASP A 141 5.49 -17.51 8.04
CA ASP A 141 4.70 -17.84 9.23
C ASP A 141 3.45 -16.96 9.46
N LEU A 142 3.18 -15.94 8.63
CA LEU A 142 1.98 -15.09 8.79
C LEU A 142 0.81 -15.44 7.85
N ALA A 143 0.89 -16.54 7.11
CA ALA A 143 -0.14 -16.97 6.17
C ALA A 143 -0.76 -18.33 6.54
N GLN A 144 -1.02 -18.61 7.82
CA GLN A 144 -1.87 -19.73 8.24
C GLN A 144 -2.55 -19.41 9.58
N ASP A 145 -3.70 -18.75 9.53
CA ASP A 145 -4.74 -18.92 10.56
C ASP A 145 -6.12 -18.92 9.88
N ASP A 146 -6.24 -19.70 8.80
CA ASP A 146 -7.52 -20.21 8.34
C ASP A 146 -7.80 -21.50 9.16
N GLU A 147 -8.15 -21.34 10.43
CA GLU A 147 -8.74 -22.43 11.24
C GLU A 147 -10.25 -22.54 10.93
N ASP A 148 -10.57 -22.90 9.68
CA ASP A 148 -11.87 -23.50 9.35
C ASP A 148 -11.73 -25.02 9.57
N GLU A 149 -12.13 -25.52 10.74
CA GLU A 149 -12.48 -26.94 10.92
C GLU A 149 -13.95 -27.07 11.37
N GLU A 150 -14.79 -27.18 10.34
CA GLU A 150 -15.86 -28.15 10.12
C GLU A 150 -17.04 -28.29 11.13
N ASP A 151 -18.23 -28.05 10.58
CA ASP A 151 -19.56 -28.41 11.07
C ASP A 151 -19.65 -29.87 11.55
N GLU A 152 -20.21 -30.08 12.75
CA GLU A 152 -20.89 -31.33 13.11
C GLU A 152 -22.40 -31.10 13.11
N ASP A 153 -23.02 -31.37 11.95
CA ASP A 153 -24.45 -31.71 11.84
C ASP A 153 -24.71 -33.01 12.61
N ASP A 154 -25.71 -33.03 13.50
CA ASP A 154 -26.48 -34.24 13.78
C ASP A 154 -27.95 -33.84 14.00
N GLU A 155 -28.72 -33.97 12.92
CA GLU A 155 -30.18 -33.88 12.87
C GLU A 155 -30.85 -35.01 13.69
N ASP A 156 -31.67 -34.60 14.66
CA ASP A 156 -33.04 -35.06 14.97
C ASP A 156 -33.44 -36.53 14.71
N ASP A 157 -33.86 -37.25 15.77
CA ASP A 157 -34.83 -38.35 15.64
C ASP A 157 -35.83 -38.34 16.81
N ASP A 158 -36.95 -37.66 16.56
CA ASP A 158 -38.20 -37.71 17.29
C ASP A 158 -38.89 -39.07 17.06
N ALA A 159 -38.99 -39.91 18.10
CA ALA A 159 -39.92 -41.06 18.11
C ALA A 159 -40.60 -41.23 19.47
N ALA A 160 -41.81 -40.69 19.56
CA ALA A 160 -42.78 -40.87 20.62
C ALA A 160 -43.33 -42.31 20.71
N ASP A 161 -43.52 -42.81 21.94
CA ASP A 161 -44.67 -43.59 22.47
C ASP A 161 -44.25 -44.04 23.90
N GLY A 162 -44.93 -43.88 25.03
CA GLY A 162 -46.35 -43.86 25.39
C GLY A 162 -46.47 -44.52 26.78
N GLU A 163 -47.46 -44.11 27.59
CA GLU A 163 -47.94 -44.74 28.85
C GLU A 163 -47.14 -44.57 30.16
N HIS A 164 -47.71 -44.35 31.36
CA HIS A 164 -49.09 -44.34 31.87
C HIS A 164 -49.16 -43.63 33.25
N ARG A 165 -50.32 -43.04 33.54
CA ARG A 165 -50.86 -42.51 34.82
C ARG A 165 -50.33 -43.18 36.11
N HIS A 166 -50.21 -42.43 37.22
CA HIS A 166 -51.30 -42.12 38.18
C HIS A 166 -50.85 -41.18 39.31
#